data_AF-A0A956KGQ6-F1
#
_entry.id   AF-A0A956KGQ6-F1
#
_cell.length_a   1.000
_cell.length_b   1.000
_cell.length_c   1.000
_cell.angle_alpha   90.00
_cell.angle_beta   90.00
_cell.angle_gamma   90.00
#
_symmetry.space_group_name_H-M   'P 1'
#
loop_
_entity.id
_entity.type
_entity.pdbx_description
1 polymer ?
#
loop_
_entity_poly.entity_id
_entity_poly.type
_entity_poly.pdbx_seq_one_letter_code
_entity_poly.pdbx_strand_id
1 'polypeptide(L)'
;LVEQLEHVRGKVEMGLRVIWDVANVFEYFVNLRPELRAARDTVGDIRQASRDQMIALGQLFEHALNEERDRLYEQVDAALEAHGIERRRGKTRNEREVMSVACLVERDALGDFDRVIGEIASGFDSNFTFDLNGPWAPASFTEVALEI
;
A
#
# COMPACT_ATOMS: atom_id res chain seq x y z
N LEU A 1 -20.95 20.96 -5.06
CA LEU A 1 -21.71 19.94 -4.30
C LEU A 1 -22.65 19.11 -5.19
N VAL A 2 -23.49 19.72 -6.04
CA VAL A 2 -24.42 18.98 -6.92
C VAL A 2 -23.68 18.11 -7.96
N GLU A 3 -22.63 18.62 -8.60
CA GLU A 3 -21.85 17.85 -9.59
C GLU A 3 -21.12 16.62 -9.01
N GLN A 4 -20.65 16.69 -7.76
CA GLN A 4 -19.97 15.56 -7.11
C GLN A 4 -20.94 14.45 -6.69
N LEU A 5 -22.16 14.83 -6.29
CA LEU A 5 -23.24 13.88 -6.01
C LEU A 5 -23.71 13.16 -7.29
N GLU A 6 -23.64 13.83 -8.45
CA GLU A 6 -23.88 13.18 -9.76
C GLU A 6 -22.70 12.27 -10.15
N HIS A 7 -21.45 12.67 -9.92
CA HIS A 7 -20.25 11.88 -10.24
C HIS A 7 -20.19 10.52 -9.53
N VAL A 8 -20.66 10.46 -8.28
CA VAL A 8 -20.69 9.22 -7.48
C VAL A 8 -22.04 8.48 -7.56
N ARG A 9 -23.01 9.01 -8.32
CA ARG A 9 -24.32 8.36 -8.48
C ARG A 9 -24.15 7.04 -9.22
N GLY A 10 -24.71 5.96 -8.65
CA GLY A 10 -24.59 4.62 -9.23
C GLY A 10 -23.28 3.90 -8.88
N LYS A 11 -22.30 4.62 -8.31
CA LYS A 11 -21.00 4.09 -7.92
C LYS A 11 -20.94 3.70 -6.45
N VAL A 12 -19.96 2.88 -6.13
CA VAL A 12 -19.59 2.45 -4.78
C VAL A 12 -18.10 2.63 -4.58
N GLU A 13 -17.69 2.72 -3.33
CA GLU A 13 -16.28 2.71 -2.97
C GLU A 13 -15.87 1.30 -2.52
N MET A 14 -14.79 0.81 -3.12
CA MET A 14 -14.10 -0.42 -2.76
C MET A 14 -12.74 -0.07 -2.18
N GLY A 15 -12.35 -0.72 -1.10
CA GLY A 15 -11.03 -0.56 -0.50
C GLY A 15 -10.11 -1.67 -0.93
N LEU A 16 -9.00 -1.32 -1.56
CA LEU A 16 -7.88 -2.21 -1.81
C LEU A 16 -6.81 -1.98 -0.75
N ARG A 17 -6.43 -3.03 -0.03
CA ARG A 17 -5.26 -3.03 0.83
C ARG A 17 -4.26 -4.07 0.32
N VAL A 18 -2.98 -3.70 0.31
CA VAL A 18 -1.89 -4.65 0.08
C VAL A 18 -1.01 -4.69 1.32
N ILE A 19 -0.70 -5.89 1.79
CA ILE A 19 0.15 -6.12 2.97
C ILE A 19 1.35 -6.99 2.60
N TRP A 20 2.48 -6.77 3.29
CA TRP A 20 3.56 -7.75 3.33
C TRP A 20 3.12 -8.91 4.21
N ASP A 21 2.77 -10.03 3.58
CA ASP A 21 2.38 -11.28 4.25
C ASP A 21 3.62 -12.12 4.57
N VAL A 22 4.46 -11.56 5.44
CA VAL A 22 5.69 -12.18 5.91
C VAL A 22 5.69 -12.23 7.43
N ALA A 23 6.30 -13.27 7.99
CA ALA A 23 6.38 -13.43 9.44
C ALA A 23 7.08 -12.23 10.12
N ASN A 24 8.14 -11.71 9.50
CA ASN A 24 8.91 -10.57 9.98
C ASN A 24 9.33 -9.66 8.82
N VAL A 25 8.78 -8.44 8.80
CA VAL A 25 9.06 -7.43 7.76
C VAL A 25 10.52 -6.98 7.81
N PHE A 26 11.10 -6.80 9.00
CA PHE A 26 12.51 -6.40 9.11
C PHE A 26 13.44 -7.43 8.46
N GLU A 27 13.26 -8.71 8.74
CA GLU A 27 14.05 -9.78 8.12
C GLU A 27 13.81 -9.89 6.61
N TYR A 28 12.59 -9.67 6.14
CA TYR A 28 12.29 -9.58 4.71
C TYR A 28 13.13 -8.47 4.04
N PHE A 29 13.18 -7.27 4.64
CA PHE A 29 13.97 -6.15 4.12
C PHE A 29 15.48 -6.35 4.22
N VAL A 30 15.98 -6.98 5.28
CA VAL A 30 17.39 -7.37 5.40
C VAL A 30 17.80 -8.36 4.29
N ASN A 31 16.88 -9.25 3.89
CA ASN A 31 17.12 -10.15 2.78
C ASN A 31 17.08 -9.43 1.43
N LEU A 32 16.20 -8.44 1.27
CA LEU A 32 16.00 -7.66 0.06
C LEU A 32 17.10 -6.62 -0.19
N ARG A 33 17.71 -6.03 0.86
CA ARG A 33 18.63 -4.89 0.77
C ARG A 33 20.01 -5.21 1.39
N PRO A 34 21.08 -5.30 0.58
CA PRO A 34 22.42 -5.60 1.08
C PRO A 34 22.96 -4.61 2.12
N GLU A 35 22.63 -3.33 1.99
CA GLU A 35 23.05 -2.28 2.95
C GLU A 35 22.45 -2.48 4.35
N LEU A 36 21.16 -2.85 4.44
CA LEU A 36 20.49 -3.19 5.68
C LEU A 36 21.11 -4.41 6.34
N ARG A 37 21.47 -5.41 5.54
CA ARG A 37 22.19 -6.59 6.01
C ARG A 37 23.55 -6.23 6.58
N ALA A 38 24.34 -5.42 5.88
CA ALA A 38 25.65 -4.98 6.34
C ALA A 38 25.55 -4.14 7.62
N ALA A 39 24.55 -3.26 7.71
CA ALA A 39 24.28 -2.48 8.92
C ALA A 39 23.93 -3.38 10.11
N ARG A 40 22.99 -4.32 9.94
CA ARG A 40 22.64 -5.32 10.97
C ARG A 40 23.87 -6.11 11.42
N ASP A 41 24.69 -6.57 10.47
CA ASP A 41 25.87 -7.39 10.78
C ASP A 41 26.95 -6.61 11.54
N THR A 42 27.04 -5.29 11.28
CA THR A 42 27.91 -4.38 12.03
C THR A 42 27.42 -4.17 13.46
N VAL A 43 26.11 -4.15 13.68
CA VAL A 43 25.51 -4.08 15.02
C VAL A 43 25.76 -5.38 15.80
N GLY A 44 25.68 -6.54 15.13
CA GLY A 44 25.94 -7.84 15.75
C GLY A 44 24.88 -8.20 16.80
N ASP A 45 25.29 -8.40 18.06
CA ASP A 45 24.35 -8.63 19.16
C ASP A 45 23.67 -7.31 19.55
N ILE A 46 22.37 -7.21 19.24
CA ILE A 46 21.50 -6.07 19.60
C ILE A 46 21.59 -5.73 21.10
N ARG A 47 21.89 -6.69 21.98
CA ARG A 47 22.03 -6.45 23.42
C ARG A 47 23.31 -5.69 23.80
N GLN A 48 24.31 -5.71 22.92
CA GLN A 48 25.59 -5.02 23.10
C GLN A 48 25.71 -3.77 22.21
N ALA A 49 24.75 -3.56 21.32
CA ALA A 49 24.68 -2.43 20.43
C ALA A 49 24.58 -1.10 21.19
N SER A 50 25.30 -0.08 20.71
CA SER A 50 25.11 1.27 21.21
C SER A 50 23.74 1.82 20.77
N ARG A 51 23.22 2.79 21.53
CA ARG A 51 21.98 3.48 21.17
C ARG A 51 22.05 4.09 19.76
N ASP A 52 23.18 4.68 19.41
CA ASP A 52 23.36 5.35 18.12
C ASP A 52 23.35 4.35 16.95
N GLN A 53 23.94 3.16 17.15
CA GLN A 53 23.89 2.08 16.17
C GLN A 53 22.46 1.57 15.94
N MET A 54 21.68 1.43 17.01
CA MET A 54 20.27 1.02 16.93
C MET A 54 19.41 2.07 16.21
N ILE A 55 19.65 3.36 16.48
CA ILE A 55 18.96 4.47 15.79
C ILE A 55 19.30 4.46 14.30
N ALA A 56 20.58 4.33 13.94
CA ALA A 56 21.01 4.31 12.55
C ALA A 56 20.41 3.13 11.77
N LEU A 57 20.37 1.93 12.37
CA LEU A 57 19.76 0.75 11.76
C LEU A 57 18.25 0.94 11.54
N GLY A 58 17.55 1.53 12.52
CA GLY A 58 16.13 1.85 12.41
C GLY A 58 15.84 2.85 11.29
N GLN A 59 16.61 3.94 11.20
CA GLN A 59 16.46 4.93 10.14
C GLN A 59 16.71 4.34 8.74
N LEU A 60 17.72 3.48 8.61
CA LEU A 60 18.00 2.80 7.35
C LEU A 60 16.85 1.85 6.96
N PHE A 61 16.27 1.16 7.94
CA PHE A 61 15.11 0.29 7.72
C PHE A 61 13.88 1.10 7.30
N GLU A 62 13.55 2.18 8.01
CA GLU A 62 12.44 3.06 7.66
C GLU A 62 12.57 3.64 6.25
N HIS A 63 13.79 4.04 5.86
CA HIS A 63 14.06 4.54 4.52
C HIS A 63 13.79 3.47 3.46
N ALA A 64 14.41 2.28 3.59
CA ALA A 64 14.20 1.19 2.65
C ALA A 64 12.74 0.72 2.58
N LEU A 65 12.05 0.68 3.73
CA LEU A 65 10.63 0.36 3.84
C LEU A 65 9.79 1.35 3.03
N ASN A 66 10.04 2.65 3.18
CA ASN A 66 9.29 3.69 2.47
C ASN A 66 9.57 3.69 0.97
N GLU A 67 10.82 3.52 0.55
CA GLU A 67 11.17 3.42 -0.88
C GLU A 67 10.48 2.24 -1.56
N GLU A 68 10.51 1.06 -0.92
CA GLU A 68 9.85 -0.12 -1.45
C GLU A 68 8.32 0.05 -1.45
N ARG A 69 7.78 0.73 -0.43
CA ARG A 69 6.36 1.06 -0.37
C ARG A 69 5.93 1.94 -1.54
N ASP A 70 6.69 2.99 -1.83
CA ASP A 70 6.38 3.91 -2.94
C ASP A 70 6.53 3.22 -4.29
N ARG A 71 7.58 2.40 -4.48
CA ARG A 71 7.76 1.58 -5.68
C ARG A 71 6.57 0.65 -5.94
N LEU A 72 6.13 -0.07 -4.91
CA LEU A 72 4.99 -1.00 -5.00
C LEU A 72 3.68 -0.24 -5.22
N TYR A 73 3.51 0.91 -4.55
CA TYR A 73 2.38 1.80 -4.76
C TYR A 73 2.29 2.22 -6.23
N GLU A 74 3.35 2.79 -6.79
CA GLU A 74 3.39 3.22 -8.19
C GLU A 74 3.08 2.08 -9.17
N GLN A 75 3.57 0.87 -8.89
CA GLN A 75 3.29 -0.31 -9.72
C GLN A 75 1.79 -0.66 -9.74
N VAL A 76 1.14 -0.72 -8.57
CA VAL A 76 -0.30 -1.02 -8.49
C VAL A 76 -1.15 0.14 -8.99
N ASP A 77 -0.76 1.37 -8.66
CA ASP A 77 -1.42 2.61 -9.06
C ASP A 77 -1.47 2.73 -10.59
N ALA A 78 -0.34 2.49 -11.27
CA ALA A 78 -0.27 2.48 -12.74
C ALA A 78 -1.14 1.38 -13.35
N ALA A 79 -1.20 0.20 -12.73
CA ALA A 79 -2.05 -0.90 -13.21
C ALA A 79 -3.54 -0.54 -13.08
N LEU A 80 -3.96 0.01 -11.93
CA LEU A 80 -5.33 0.51 -11.73
C LEU A 80 -5.68 1.60 -12.75
N GLU A 81 -4.74 2.49 -13.06
CA GLU A 81 -4.91 3.53 -14.08
C GLU A 81 -5.12 2.96 -15.48
N ALA A 82 -4.33 1.96 -15.86
CA ALA A 82 -4.46 1.30 -17.15
C ALA A 82 -5.84 0.64 -17.34
N HIS A 83 -6.48 0.24 -16.24
CA HIS A 83 -7.86 -0.26 -16.24
C HIS A 83 -8.93 0.83 -16.06
N GLY A 84 -8.55 2.10 -16.00
CA GLY A 84 -9.47 3.23 -15.87
C GLY A 84 -10.13 3.36 -14.50
N ILE A 85 -9.54 2.77 -13.46
CA ILE A 85 -10.09 2.79 -12.11
C ILE A 85 -9.72 4.10 -11.42
N GLU A 86 -10.73 4.91 -11.12
CA GLU A 86 -10.58 6.12 -10.31
C GLU A 86 -10.24 5.71 -8.87
N ARG A 87 -9.18 6.31 -8.32
CA ARG A 87 -8.58 5.87 -7.06
C ARG A 87 -8.07 7.03 -6.22
N ARG A 88 -8.03 6.85 -4.91
CA ARG A 88 -7.40 7.78 -3.95
C ARG A 88 -6.49 7.02 -2.99
N ARG A 89 -5.26 7.50 -2.85
CA ARG A 89 -4.29 6.99 -1.86
C ARG A 89 -4.79 7.27 -0.45
N GLY A 90 -4.94 6.22 0.34
CA GLY A 90 -5.19 6.29 1.77
C GLY A 90 -3.89 6.27 2.58
N LYS A 91 -4.02 6.49 3.89
CA LYS A 91 -2.90 6.35 4.84
C LYS A 91 -2.71 4.88 5.20
N THR A 92 -1.46 4.43 5.18
CA THR A 92 -1.06 3.14 5.76
C THR A 92 -1.05 3.22 7.28
N ARG A 93 -1.47 2.14 7.95
CA ARG A 93 -1.70 2.10 9.40
C ARG A 93 -0.49 1.59 10.17
N ASN A 94 0.37 0.81 9.53
CA ASN A 94 1.54 0.20 10.15
C ASN A 94 2.58 -0.20 9.09
N GLU A 95 3.73 -0.69 9.55
CA GLU A 95 4.85 -1.11 8.70
C GLU A 95 4.54 -2.30 7.80
N ARG A 96 3.54 -3.13 8.12
CA ARG A 96 3.13 -4.28 7.28
C ARG A 96 2.25 -3.84 6.10
N GLU A 97 1.63 -2.68 6.18
CA GLU A 97 0.76 -2.19 5.12
C GLU A 97 1.61 -1.51 4.03
N VAL A 98 1.56 -2.09 2.84
CA VAL A 98 2.18 -1.55 1.63
C VAL A 98 1.33 -0.39 1.13
N MET A 99 0.04 -0.61 0.98
CA MET A 99 -0.87 0.45 0.52
C MET A 99 -2.28 0.25 1.02
N SER A 100 -2.99 1.37 1.05
CA SER A 100 -4.42 1.48 1.28
C SER A 100 -4.96 2.40 0.19
N VAL A 101 -5.87 1.93 -0.64
CA VAL A 101 -6.40 2.66 -1.80
C VAL A 101 -7.92 2.55 -1.80
N ALA A 102 -8.59 3.70 -1.85
CA ALA A 102 -10.01 3.73 -2.16
C ALA A 102 -10.18 3.74 -3.68
N CYS A 103 -11.04 2.88 -4.21
CA CYS A 103 -11.37 2.77 -5.64
C CYS A 103 -12.85 3.09 -5.82
N LEU A 104 -13.17 3.98 -6.76
CA LEU A 104 -14.54 4.29 -7.13
C LEU A 104 -14.96 3.38 -8.29
N VAL A 105 -15.98 2.56 -8.07
CA VAL A 105 -16.38 1.51 -9.00
C VAL A 105 -17.88 1.62 -9.28
N GLU A 106 -18.27 1.45 -10.55
CA GLU A 106 -19.69 1.33 -10.90
C GLU A 106 -20.29 0.07 -10.26
N ARG A 107 -21.50 0.17 -9.71
CA ARG A 107 -22.09 -0.95 -8.94
C ARG A 107 -22.29 -2.21 -9.78
N ASP A 108 -22.54 -2.06 -11.08
CA ASP A 108 -22.68 -3.16 -12.04
C ASP A 108 -21.33 -3.71 -12.54
N ALA A 109 -20.23 -2.98 -12.36
CA ALA A 109 -18.87 -3.37 -12.74
C ALA A 109 -18.06 -4.04 -11.61
N LEU A 110 -18.68 -4.35 -10.46
CA LEU A 110 -17.99 -4.96 -9.31
C LEU A 110 -17.31 -6.30 -9.66
N GLY A 111 -17.94 -7.13 -10.47
CA GLY A 111 -17.34 -8.40 -10.89
C GLY A 111 -16.10 -8.23 -11.78
N ASP A 112 -16.10 -7.20 -12.63
CA ASP A 112 -14.93 -6.83 -13.44
C ASP A 112 -13.82 -6.26 -12.58
N PHE A 113 -14.15 -5.45 -11.57
CA PHE A 113 -13.19 -4.94 -10.60
C PHE A 113 -12.47 -6.07 -9.86
N ASP A 114 -13.20 -7.03 -9.29
CA ASP A 114 -12.58 -8.17 -8.60
C ASP A 114 -11.64 -8.97 -9.51
N ARG A 115 -12.04 -9.18 -10.79
CA ARG A 115 -11.20 -9.83 -11.80
C ARG A 115 -9.91 -9.05 -12.07
N VAL A 116 -10.01 -7.73 -12.28
CA VAL A 116 -8.86 -6.85 -12.53
C VAL A 116 -7.89 -6.88 -11.35
N ILE A 117 -8.39 -6.82 -10.11
CA ILE A 117 -7.54 -6.91 -8.92
C ILE A 117 -6.85 -8.27 -8.84
N GLY A 118 -7.54 -9.36 -9.19
CA GLY A 118 -6.94 -10.69 -9.30
C GLY A 118 -5.82 -10.77 -10.34
N GLU A 119 -6.01 -10.13 -11.50
CA GLU A 119 -4.98 -10.03 -12.55
C GLU A 119 -3.75 -9.25 -12.05
N ILE A 120 -3.96 -8.11 -11.39
CA ILE A 120 -2.87 -7.31 -10.79
C ILE A 120 -2.13 -8.13 -9.74
N ALA A 121 -2.86 -8.78 -8.82
CA ALA A 121 -2.29 -9.59 -7.74
C ALA A 121 -1.46 -10.78 -8.26
N SER A 122 -1.82 -11.35 -9.42
CA SER A 122 -1.07 -12.45 -10.04
C SER A 122 0.36 -12.06 -10.46
N GLY A 123 0.65 -10.76 -10.58
CA GLY A 123 1.99 -10.23 -10.82
C GLY A 123 2.86 -10.11 -9.58
N PHE A 124 2.32 -10.40 -8.39
CA PHE A 124 3.04 -10.35 -7.12
C PHE A 124 3.32 -11.77 -6.60
N ASP A 125 4.42 -11.90 -5.85
CA ASP A 125 4.76 -13.17 -5.22
C ASP A 125 3.98 -13.38 -3.91
N SER A 126 4.19 -14.53 -3.27
CA SER A 126 3.50 -14.91 -2.03
C SER A 126 3.87 -14.09 -0.80
N ASN A 127 4.78 -13.12 -0.90
CA ASN A 127 5.07 -12.20 0.20
C ASN A 127 4.03 -11.08 0.30
N PHE A 128 3.04 -11.06 -0.59
CA PHE A 128 2.00 -10.03 -0.65
C PHE A 128 0.62 -10.64 -0.57
N THR A 129 -0.24 -10.01 0.23
CA THR A 129 -1.67 -10.32 0.27
C THR A 129 -2.48 -9.09 -0.12
N PHE A 130 -3.43 -9.29 -1.04
CA PHE A 130 -4.34 -8.28 -1.56
C PHE A 130 -5.72 -8.49 -0.92
N ASP A 131 -6.14 -7.55 -0.09
CA ASP A 131 -7.43 -7.57 0.60
C ASP A 131 -8.38 -6.55 -0.04
N LEU A 132 -9.53 -7.03 -0.50
CA LEU A 132 -10.65 -6.20 -0.92
C LEU A 132 -11.68 -6.07 0.19
N ASN A 133 -12.18 -4.86 0.43
CA ASN A 133 -13.23 -4.59 1.40
C ASN A 133 -14.27 -3.62 0.82
N GLY A 134 -15.50 -3.69 1.29
CA GLY A 134 -16.63 -2.92 0.76
C GLY A 134 -17.78 -3.83 0.29
N PRO A 135 -18.73 -3.32 -0.49
CA PRO A 135 -18.84 -1.93 -0.97
C PRO A 135 -19.32 -0.95 0.12
N TRP A 136 -18.80 0.28 0.10
CA TRP A 136 -19.24 1.38 0.98
C TRP A 136 -19.81 2.56 0.20
N ALA A 137 -20.39 3.51 0.94
CA ALA A 137 -20.70 4.82 0.38
C ALA A 137 -19.39 5.54 -0.01
N PRO A 138 -19.34 6.23 -1.16
CA PRO A 138 -18.10 6.79 -1.72
C PRO A 138 -17.66 8.10 -1.06
N ALA A 139 -17.54 8.07 0.28
CA ALA A 139 -17.18 9.23 1.09
C ALA A 139 -15.82 9.80 0.69
N SER A 140 -14.85 8.92 0.39
CA SER A 140 -13.51 9.33 -0.03
C SER A 140 -13.52 10.14 -1.32
N PHE A 141 -14.57 10.04 -2.15
CA PHE A 141 -14.71 10.74 -3.43
C PHE A 141 -15.64 11.96 -3.36
N THR A 142 -16.23 12.23 -2.20
CA THR A 142 -17.15 13.37 -1.99
C THR A 142 -16.52 14.57 -1.31
N GLU A 143 -15.34 14.43 -0.68
CA GLU A 143 -14.67 15.55 -0.01
C GLU A 143 -13.84 16.41 -0.98
N VAL A 144 -14.13 17.72 -0.91
CA VAL A 144 -13.45 18.84 -1.55
C VAL A 144 -12.06 18.97 -0.95
N ALA A 145 -11.04 19.06 -1.80
CA ALA A 145 -9.73 19.57 -1.42
C ALA A 145 -9.92 21.00 -0.88
N LEU A 146 -9.94 21.14 0.45
CA LEU A 146 -9.59 22.40 1.08
C LEU A 146 -8.08 22.53 0.94
N GLU A 147 -7.64 23.09 -0.18
CA GLU A 147 -6.33 23.74 -0.24
C GLU A 147 -6.36 24.87 0.80
N ILE A 148 -5.53 24.73 1.85
CA ILE A 148 -5.20 25.81 2.79
C ILE A 148 -3.92 26.46 2.29
#